data_AF-A0A8R2H8A4-F1
#
_entry.id   AF-A0A8R2H8A4-F1
#
_cell.length_a   1.000
_cell.length_b   1.000
_cell.length_c   1.000
_cell.angle_alpha   90.00
_cell.angle_beta   90.00
_cell.angle_gamma   90.00
#
_symmetry.space_group_name_H-M   'P 1'
#
loop_
_entity.id
_entity.type
_entity.pdbx_description
1 polymer ?
#
loop_
_entity_poly.entity_id
_entity_poly.type
_entity_poly.pdbx_seq_one_letter_code
_entity_poly.pdbx_strand_id
1 'polypeptide(L)'
;MVLLATLKAQSNNVNLSIGELRKDEVYPVTSMKIVDTKFGVFNLGERERLPAKGDFELGAHIAAKEVFPLIIIKACRFHLGQAWYRKISSIPILKKNYDDKNSQSGLWLKLFFGLPYLPSHMISDAFIEIMATCPEEKQYYDFADYILDYYIETNNFSPMLWAEKPNKITRTTNGAESYHSQLRHEFYVPHPTIFHSIDVLKEQQIITETKFRLIRNVNVNRTRKVCREKEKFILKLYDRFINNVISLIDYLKTLGCIQGKNISENVGIQSKNILNSD
;
A
#
# COMPACT_ATOMS: atom_id res chain seq x y z
N MET A 1 -31.80 14.93 -8.70
CA MET A 1 -31.50 16.34 -9.09
C MET A 1 -30.17 16.87 -8.52
N VAL A 2 -29.78 16.52 -7.28
CA VAL A 2 -28.52 17.00 -6.68
C VAL A 2 -27.26 16.41 -7.35
N LEU A 3 -27.28 15.13 -7.73
CA LEU A 3 -26.18 14.48 -8.46
C LEU A 3 -25.88 15.13 -9.83
N LEU A 4 -26.93 15.63 -10.50
CA LEU A 4 -26.81 16.34 -11.78
C LEU A 4 -26.15 17.71 -11.61
N ALA A 5 -26.33 18.35 -10.46
CA ALA A 5 -25.68 19.61 -10.12
C ALA A 5 -24.19 19.40 -9.78
N THR A 6 -23.85 18.28 -9.14
CA THR A 6 -22.47 17.89 -8.85
C THR A 6 -21.67 17.55 -10.11
N LEU A 7 -22.29 16.89 -11.08
CA LEU A 7 -21.71 16.64 -12.41
C LEU A 7 -21.54 17.93 -13.23
N LYS A 8 -22.50 18.86 -13.13
CA LYS A 8 -22.39 20.21 -13.72
C LYS A 8 -21.16 20.98 -13.20
N ALA A 9 -20.88 20.88 -11.90
CA ALA A 9 -19.71 21.55 -11.31
C ALA A 9 -18.38 20.93 -11.76
N GLN A 10 -18.33 19.62 -12.05
CA GLN A 10 -17.14 18.97 -12.60
C GLN A 10 -16.89 19.30 -14.08
N SER A 11 -17.93 19.69 -14.84
CA SER A 11 -17.77 20.12 -16.24
C SER A 11 -16.99 21.43 -16.40
N ASN A 12 -16.85 22.23 -15.33
CA ASN A 12 -16.10 23.48 -15.36
C ASN A 12 -14.57 23.29 -15.41
N ASN A 13 -14.06 22.05 -15.37
CA ASN A 13 -12.63 21.74 -15.51
C ASN A 13 -12.20 21.40 -16.95
N VAL A 14 -13.11 21.50 -17.92
CA VAL A 14 -12.83 21.30 -19.34
C VAL A 14 -13.53 22.44 -20.09
N ASN A 15 -12.81 23.21 -20.90
CA ASN A 15 -13.34 24.31 -21.71
C ASN A 15 -14.34 23.82 -22.77
N LEU A 16 -15.56 23.43 -22.36
CA LEU A 16 -16.68 23.10 -23.24
C LEU A 16 -17.97 23.63 -22.63
N SER A 17 -18.79 24.30 -23.46
CA SER A 17 -20.09 24.79 -23.01
C SER A 17 -21.07 23.62 -22.82
N ILE A 18 -21.84 23.63 -21.73
CA ILE A 18 -22.82 22.58 -21.35
C ILE A 18 -23.85 22.29 -22.46
N GLY A 19 -24.07 23.21 -23.40
CA GLY A 19 -25.05 23.07 -24.48
C GLY A 19 -24.62 22.16 -25.64
N GLU A 20 -23.35 21.74 -25.70
CA GLU A 20 -22.77 21.06 -26.86
C GLU A 20 -22.43 19.58 -26.61
N LEU A 21 -22.64 19.09 -25.39
CA LEU A 21 -22.33 17.71 -25.01
C LEU A 21 -23.36 16.72 -25.57
N ARG A 22 -22.94 15.88 -26.51
CA ARG A 22 -23.75 14.78 -27.05
C ARG A 22 -23.49 13.48 -26.31
N LYS A 23 -24.56 12.73 -26.05
CA LYS A 23 -24.48 11.36 -25.52
C LYS A 23 -23.78 10.47 -26.55
N ASP A 24 -22.85 9.63 -26.10
CA ASP A 24 -22.11 8.64 -26.89
C ASP A 24 -21.02 9.18 -27.85
N GLU A 25 -20.52 10.41 -27.65
CA GLU A 25 -19.31 10.93 -28.32
C GLU A 25 -18.03 10.77 -27.48
N VAL A 26 -16.91 10.51 -28.16
CA VAL A 26 -15.57 10.37 -27.56
C VAL A 26 -14.85 11.71 -27.59
N TYR A 27 -14.53 12.26 -26.41
CA TYR A 27 -13.77 13.51 -26.28
C TYR A 27 -12.29 13.21 -26.02
N PRO A 28 -11.34 13.87 -26.74
CA PRO A 28 -9.92 13.62 -26.54
C PRO A 28 -9.42 14.25 -25.24
N VAL A 29 -8.92 13.41 -24.31
CA VAL A 29 -8.16 13.86 -23.13
C VAL A 29 -6.70 14.09 -23.54
N THR A 30 -6.40 15.29 -24.04
CA THR A 30 -5.04 15.71 -24.36
C THR A 30 -4.30 16.13 -23.09
N SER A 31 -3.40 15.26 -22.62
CA SER A 31 -2.32 15.49 -21.63
C SER A 31 -2.61 15.19 -20.13
N MET A 32 -2.50 13.91 -19.77
CA MET A 32 -1.88 13.50 -18.51
C MET A 32 -0.56 12.78 -18.84
N LYS A 33 0.48 13.54 -19.21
CA LYS A 33 1.84 13.01 -19.29
C LYS A 33 2.48 13.09 -17.91
N ILE A 34 2.64 11.92 -17.28
CA ILE A 34 3.48 11.60 -16.12
C ILE A 34 3.26 12.53 -14.91
N VAL A 35 2.34 12.12 -14.04
CA VAL A 35 2.10 12.78 -12.76
C VAL A 35 2.69 11.91 -11.64
N ASP A 36 3.92 12.21 -11.23
CA ASP A 36 4.53 11.61 -10.04
C ASP A 36 4.04 12.38 -8.81
N THR A 37 2.81 12.06 -8.37
CA THR A 37 2.26 12.62 -7.13
C THR A 37 2.45 11.67 -5.97
N LYS A 38 2.43 12.22 -4.75
CA LYS A 38 2.31 11.47 -3.48
C LYS A 38 1.14 10.46 -3.46
N PHE A 39 0.25 10.48 -4.45
CA PHE A 39 -0.98 9.70 -4.59
C PHE A 39 -0.86 8.52 -5.57
N GLY A 40 0.35 8.24 -6.06
CA GLY A 40 0.58 7.25 -7.11
C GLY A 40 0.65 7.90 -8.50
N VAL A 41 1.31 7.20 -9.40
CA VAL A 41 1.42 7.59 -10.81
C VAL A 41 0.10 7.21 -11.48
N PHE A 42 -0.60 8.17 -12.07
CA PHE A 42 -1.69 7.90 -13.01
C PHE A 42 -1.16 8.22 -14.41
N ASN A 43 -0.99 7.18 -15.22
CA ASN A 43 -0.57 7.30 -16.62
C ASN A 43 -1.78 6.93 -17.47
N LEU A 44 -2.42 7.93 -18.09
CA LEU A 44 -3.55 7.74 -19.02
C LEU A 44 -3.17 8.12 -20.46
N GLY A 45 -1.89 8.00 -20.80
CA GLY A 45 -1.42 7.92 -22.18
C GLY A 45 -0.94 6.51 -22.44
N GLU A 46 -1.51 5.84 -23.45
CA GLU A 46 -1.19 4.50 -23.94
C GLU A 46 0.21 3.98 -23.52
N ARG A 47 0.28 3.22 -22.42
CA ARG A 47 1.43 2.42 -21.93
C ARG A 47 1.06 1.82 -20.57
N GLU A 48 1.08 0.49 -20.47
CA GLU A 48 0.92 -0.37 -19.27
C GLU A 48 -0.06 0.13 -18.20
N ARG A 49 -1.22 -0.54 -18.09
CA ARG A 49 -2.20 -0.32 -17.01
C ARG A 49 -1.50 -0.47 -15.65
N LEU A 50 -1.31 0.64 -14.95
CA LEU A 50 -0.73 0.63 -13.61
C LEU A 50 -1.68 -0.08 -12.64
N PRO A 51 -1.16 -0.93 -11.74
CA PRO A 51 -2.01 -1.68 -10.84
C PRO A 51 -2.69 -0.76 -9.82
N ALA A 52 -3.96 -1.00 -9.56
CA ALA A 52 -4.68 -0.40 -8.45
C ALA A 52 -4.16 -0.98 -7.14
N LYS A 53 -3.87 -0.10 -6.18
CA LYS A 53 -3.36 -0.47 -4.86
C LYS A 53 -4.47 -0.36 -3.85
N GLY A 54 -4.69 -1.43 -3.08
CA GLY A 54 -5.77 -1.50 -2.10
C GLY A 54 -5.38 -2.29 -0.87
N ASP A 55 -6.28 -2.29 0.10
CA ASP A 55 -6.17 -3.05 1.33
C ASP A 55 -6.64 -4.50 1.12
N PHE A 56 -6.52 -5.34 2.14
CA PHE A 56 -6.98 -6.73 2.07
C PHE A 56 -8.49 -6.81 2.31
N GLU A 57 -9.26 -6.17 1.43
CA GLU A 57 -10.72 -6.10 1.49
C GLU A 57 -11.35 -6.75 0.26
N LEU A 58 -11.92 -7.93 0.44
CA LEU A 58 -12.47 -8.72 -0.66
C LEU A 58 -13.61 -8.00 -1.39
N GLY A 59 -14.50 -7.32 -0.64
CA GLY A 59 -15.60 -6.56 -1.23
C GLY A 59 -15.13 -5.44 -2.16
N ALA A 60 -14.11 -4.68 -1.74
CA ALA A 60 -13.49 -3.65 -2.56
C ALA A 60 -12.85 -4.22 -3.84
N HIS A 61 -12.20 -5.39 -3.74
CA HIS A 61 -11.61 -6.05 -4.90
C HIS A 61 -12.66 -6.55 -5.89
N ILE A 62 -13.77 -7.11 -5.41
CA ILE A 62 -14.89 -7.56 -6.23
C ILE A 62 -15.49 -6.36 -6.97
N ALA A 63 -15.89 -5.31 -6.24
CA ALA A 63 -16.46 -4.11 -6.83
C ALA A 63 -15.53 -3.46 -7.87
N ALA A 64 -14.22 -3.40 -7.59
CA ALA A 64 -13.25 -2.87 -8.54
C ALA A 64 -13.18 -3.70 -9.84
N LYS A 65 -13.24 -5.03 -9.75
CA LYS A 65 -13.25 -5.92 -10.92
C LYS A 65 -14.58 -5.89 -11.68
N GLU A 66 -15.70 -5.66 -11.00
CA GLU A 66 -17.00 -5.49 -11.66
C GLU A 66 -17.03 -4.23 -12.53
N VAL A 67 -16.53 -3.11 -12.00
CA VAL A 67 -16.50 -1.83 -12.73
C VAL A 67 -15.36 -1.79 -13.75
N PHE A 68 -14.21 -2.38 -13.43
CA PHE A 68 -13.02 -2.42 -14.28
C PHE A 68 -12.51 -3.85 -14.46
N PRO A 69 -13.09 -4.65 -15.38
CA PRO A 69 -12.77 -6.07 -15.51
C PRO A 69 -11.30 -6.41 -15.77
N LEU A 70 -10.55 -5.46 -16.35
CA LEU A 70 -9.15 -5.63 -16.71
C LEU A 70 -8.18 -4.98 -15.71
N ILE A 71 -8.67 -4.57 -14.53
CA ILE A 71 -7.86 -3.96 -13.48
C ILE A 71 -6.92 -5.01 -12.86
N ILE A 72 -5.65 -4.64 -12.72
CA ILE A 72 -4.70 -5.43 -11.93
C ILE A 72 -4.71 -4.85 -10.53
N ILE A 73 -5.18 -5.62 -9.56
CA ILE A 73 -5.18 -5.24 -8.16
C ILE A 73 -3.90 -5.74 -7.52
N LYS A 74 -3.24 -4.89 -6.72
CA LYS A 74 -2.04 -5.20 -5.96
C LYS A 74 -2.22 -4.74 -4.51
N ALA A 75 -2.22 -5.68 -3.56
CA ALA A 75 -2.42 -5.33 -2.16
C ALA A 75 -1.21 -4.63 -1.54
N CYS A 76 -1.49 -3.78 -0.54
CA CYS A 76 -0.51 -2.99 0.17
C CYS A 76 0.36 -3.85 1.11
N ARG A 77 1.69 -3.78 0.94
CA ARG A 77 2.64 -4.53 1.79
C ARG A 77 2.62 -4.08 3.25
N PHE A 78 2.30 -2.81 3.49
CA PHE A 78 2.21 -2.27 4.85
C PHE A 78 1.03 -2.91 5.60
N HIS A 79 -0.17 -2.92 5.01
CA HIS A 79 -1.35 -3.53 5.61
C HIS A 79 -1.22 -5.05 5.75
N LEU A 80 -0.55 -5.73 4.81
CA LEU A 80 -0.19 -7.15 4.97
C LEU A 80 0.65 -7.37 6.24
N GLY A 81 1.72 -6.59 6.36
CA GLY A 81 2.60 -6.64 7.51
C GLY A 81 1.88 -6.31 8.83
N GLN A 82 0.96 -5.34 8.83
CA GLN A 82 0.14 -5.05 10.00
C GLN A 82 -0.75 -6.23 10.39
N ALA A 83 -1.39 -6.90 9.43
CA ALA A 83 -2.22 -8.07 9.70
C ALA A 83 -1.40 -9.20 10.35
N TRP A 84 -0.23 -9.52 9.78
CA TRP A 84 0.68 -10.53 10.34
C TRP A 84 1.18 -10.16 11.73
N TYR A 85 1.59 -8.91 11.94
CA TYR A 85 2.05 -8.44 13.24
C TYR A 85 0.93 -8.46 14.29
N ARG A 86 -0.32 -8.14 13.92
CA ARG A 86 -1.48 -8.27 14.83
C ARG A 86 -1.71 -9.73 15.23
N LYS A 87 -1.62 -10.67 14.29
CA LYS A 87 -1.70 -12.10 14.60
C LYS A 87 -0.58 -12.54 15.56
N ILE A 88 0.66 -12.14 15.31
CA ILE A 88 1.79 -12.39 16.23
C ILE A 88 1.49 -11.78 17.61
N SER A 89 1.00 -10.55 17.65
CA SER A 89 0.70 -9.83 18.90
C SER A 89 -0.46 -10.44 19.68
N SER A 90 -1.39 -11.12 19.00
CA SER A 90 -2.50 -11.81 19.66
C SER A 90 -2.08 -13.07 20.42
N ILE A 91 -0.87 -13.57 20.18
CA ILE A 91 -0.33 -14.77 20.83
C ILE A 91 0.84 -14.34 21.74
N PRO A 92 0.67 -14.35 23.07
CA PRO A 92 1.63 -13.73 24.00
C PRO A 92 3.08 -14.22 23.87
N ILE A 93 3.27 -15.52 23.65
CA ILE A 93 4.62 -16.10 23.50
C ILE A 93 5.30 -15.64 22.21
N LEU A 94 4.56 -15.57 21.10
CA LEU A 94 5.09 -15.06 19.83
C LEU A 94 5.44 -13.59 19.96
N LYS A 95 4.57 -12.79 20.60
CA LYS A 95 4.81 -11.37 20.84
C LYS A 95 6.08 -11.14 21.65
N LYS A 96 6.22 -11.85 22.79
CA LYS A 96 7.41 -11.79 23.64
C LYS A 96 8.68 -12.12 22.84
N ASN A 97 8.66 -13.21 22.08
CA ASN A 97 9.82 -13.66 21.31
C ASN A 97 10.12 -12.72 20.13
N TYR A 98 9.10 -12.16 19.47
CA TYR A 98 9.27 -11.19 18.39
C TYR A 98 9.99 -9.91 18.84
N ASP A 99 9.63 -9.40 20.02
CA ASP A 99 10.18 -8.17 20.59
C ASP A 99 11.61 -8.36 21.12
N ASP A 100 11.96 -9.58 21.53
CA ASP A 100 13.33 -9.92 21.90
C ASP A 100 14.25 -9.91 20.67
N LYS A 101 15.27 -9.05 20.71
CA LYS A 101 16.26 -8.90 19.63
C LYS A 101 17.17 -10.11 19.48
N ASN A 102 17.32 -10.91 20.53
CA ASN A 102 18.22 -12.06 20.58
C ASN A 102 17.49 -13.39 20.37
N SER A 103 16.15 -13.37 20.32
CA SER A 103 15.35 -14.57 20.13
C SER A 103 15.47 -15.11 18.70
N GLN A 104 15.94 -16.35 18.57
CA GLN A 104 15.96 -17.06 17.28
C GLN A 104 14.54 -17.32 16.77
N SER A 105 13.60 -17.66 17.67
CA SER A 105 12.19 -17.83 17.31
C SER A 105 11.54 -16.48 16.91
N GLY A 106 11.98 -15.37 17.51
CA GLY A 106 11.62 -14.02 17.07
C GLY A 106 12.18 -13.66 15.69
N LEU A 107 13.39 -14.14 15.36
CA LEU A 107 13.97 -14.01 14.03
C LEU A 107 13.19 -14.83 13.00
N TRP A 108 12.77 -16.05 13.35
CA TRP A 108 11.93 -16.89 12.50
C TRP A 108 10.63 -16.18 12.11
N LEU A 109 9.94 -15.55 13.06
CA LEU A 109 8.74 -14.74 12.78
C LEU A 109 9.02 -13.56 11.83
N LYS A 110 10.23 -12.99 11.87
CA LYS A 110 10.62 -11.88 11.00
C LYS A 110 10.83 -12.32 9.56
N LEU A 111 11.16 -13.60 9.29
CA LEU A 111 11.35 -14.13 7.92
C LEU A 111 10.11 -13.90 7.04
N PHE A 112 8.92 -14.05 7.61
CA PHE A 112 7.65 -13.84 6.92
C PHE A 112 7.56 -12.45 6.30
N PHE A 113 8.05 -11.41 6.98
CA PHE A 113 8.04 -10.03 6.49
C PHE A 113 8.98 -9.79 5.30
N GLY A 114 9.85 -10.75 4.96
CA GLY A 114 10.63 -10.77 3.72
C GLY A 114 9.86 -11.32 2.52
N LEU A 115 8.86 -12.20 2.73
CA LEU A 115 8.11 -12.86 1.65
C LEU A 115 7.50 -11.89 0.62
N PRO A 116 6.92 -10.74 0.99
CA PRO A 116 6.29 -9.84 0.01
C PRO A 116 7.23 -9.27 -1.05
N TYR A 117 8.54 -9.43 -0.87
CA TYR A 117 9.60 -8.95 -1.76
C TYR A 117 10.14 -10.05 -2.68
N LEU A 118 9.56 -11.25 -2.65
CA LEU A 118 9.83 -12.31 -3.61
C LEU A 118 8.83 -12.27 -4.78
N PRO A 119 9.21 -12.79 -5.97
CA PRO A 119 8.25 -13.16 -6.99
C PRO A 119 7.20 -14.16 -6.45
N SER A 120 5.95 -14.02 -6.88
CA SER A 120 4.85 -14.85 -6.38
C SER A 120 5.06 -16.36 -6.57
N HIS A 121 5.76 -16.78 -7.62
CA HIS A 121 6.05 -18.19 -7.89
C HIS A 121 7.07 -18.80 -6.91
N MET A 122 7.85 -17.99 -6.19
CA MET A 122 8.85 -18.48 -5.23
C MET A 122 8.28 -18.58 -3.80
N ILE A 123 7.03 -18.18 -3.58
CA ILE A 123 6.47 -18.04 -2.23
C ILE A 123 6.25 -19.38 -1.57
N SER A 124 5.76 -20.38 -2.31
CA SER A 124 5.57 -21.74 -1.79
C SER A 124 6.89 -22.38 -1.37
N ASP A 125 7.92 -22.30 -2.22
CA ASP A 125 9.25 -22.85 -1.91
C ASP A 125 9.90 -22.11 -0.72
N ALA A 126 9.79 -20.78 -0.69
CA ALA A 126 10.28 -19.98 0.43
C ALA A 126 9.56 -20.32 1.75
N PHE A 127 8.26 -20.60 1.70
CA PHE A 127 7.51 -21.01 2.87
C PHE A 127 7.99 -22.37 3.39
N ILE A 128 8.26 -23.34 2.51
CA ILE A 128 8.82 -24.65 2.87
C ILE A 128 10.18 -24.47 3.57
N GLU A 129 11.06 -23.62 3.03
CA GLU A 129 12.35 -23.33 3.67
C GLU A 129 12.21 -22.68 5.05
N ILE A 130 11.24 -21.76 5.23
CA ILE A 130 10.93 -21.18 6.55
C ILE A 130 10.45 -22.29 7.50
N MET A 131 9.56 -23.17 7.06
CA MET A 131 9.00 -24.25 7.87
C MET A 131 10.04 -25.29 8.30
N ALA A 132 11.08 -25.53 7.49
CA ALA A 132 12.19 -26.39 7.85
C ALA A 132 12.96 -25.93 9.11
N THR A 133 12.81 -24.66 9.49
CA THR A 133 13.43 -24.06 10.69
C THR A 133 12.39 -23.63 11.74
N CYS A 134 11.16 -24.12 11.63
CA CYS A 134 10.07 -23.79 12.57
C CYS A 134 10.41 -24.25 13.99
N PRO A 135 10.28 -23.38 15.01
CA PRO A 135 10.42 -23.79 16.40
C PRO A 135 9.39 -24.85 16.79
N GLU A 136 9.79 -25.84 17.60
CA GLU A 136 8.95 -26.96 18.06
C GLU A 136 7.94 -26.54 19.15
N GLU A 137 7.17 -25.49 18.92
CA GLU A 137 6.05 -25.10 19.79
C GLU A 137 4.79 -24.84 18.96
N LYS A 138 3.65 -25.34 19.45
CA LYS A 138 2.35 -25.29 18.76
C LYS A 138 2.00 -23.89 18.23
N GLN A 139 2.33 -22.85 18.97
CA GLN A 139 1.99 -21.47 18.64
C GLN A 139 2.67 -20.99 17.34
N TYR A 140 3.84 -21.52 16.98
CA TYR A 140 4.52 -21.21 15.73
C TYR A 140 3.84 -21.89 14.54
N TYR A 141 3.42 -23.14 14.71
CA TYR A 141 2.59 -23.85 13.72
C TYR A 141 1.24 -23.15 13.53
N ASP A 142 0.54 -22.78 14.60
CA ASP A 142 -0.73 -22.05 14.53
C ASP A 142 -0.61 -20.71 13.76
N PHE A 143 0.56 -20.06 13.84
CA PHE A 143 0.86 -18.87 13.05
C PHE A 143 1.18 -19.21 11.60
N ALA A 144 1.97 -20.25 11.34
CA ALA A 144 2.30 -20.70 10.00
C ALA A 144 1.05 -21.14 9.23
N ASP A 145 0.18 -21.93 9.85
CA ASP A 145 -1.09 -22.41 9.28
C ASP A 145 -1.98 -21.22 8.92
N TYR A 146 -2.06 -20.21 9.81
CA TYR A 146 -2.76 -18.97 9.50
C TYR A 146 -2.19 -18.26 8.27
N ILE A 147 -0.87 -18.22 8.08
CA ILE A 147 -0.28 -17.62 6.89
C ILE A 147 -0.59 -18.45 5.64
N LEU A 148 -0.48 -19.78 5.75
CA LEU A 148 -0.75 -20.73 4.67
C LEU A 148 -2.19 -20.59 4.18
N ASP A 149 -3.16 -20.74 5.08
CA ASP A 149 -4.60 -20.77 4.77
C ASP A 149 -5.12 -19.44 4.23
N TYR A 150 -4.65 -18.31 4.79
CA TYR A 150 -5.22 -17.00 4.48
C TYR A 150 -4.46 -16.20 3.42
N TYR A 151 -3.19 -16.56 3.11
CA TYR A 151 -2.36 -15.74 2.21
C TYR A 151 -1.60 -16.53 1.14
N ILE A 152 -1.42 -17.85 1.28
CA ILE A 152 -0.66 -18.66 0.32
C ILE A 152 -1.61 -19.59 -0.45
N GLU A 153 -2.30 -20.49 0.25
CA GLU A 153 -3.23 -21.48 -0.31
C GLU A 153 -4.68 -20.95 -0.33
N THR A 154 -4.84 -19.70 -0.74
CA THR A 154 -6.14 -19.04 -0.80
C THR A 154 -6.48 -18.55 -2.20
N ASN A 155 -7.77 -18.54 -2.53
CA ASN A 155 -8.29 -17.91 -3.74
C ASN A 155 -8.47 -16.39 -3.58
N ASN A 156 -8.58 -15.89 -2.35
CA ASN A 156 -8.96 -14.50 -2.08
C ASN A 156 -7.74 -13.57 -2.04
N PHE A 157 -6.71 -13.97 -1.29
CA PHE A 157 -5.52 -13.15 -1.05
C PHE A 157 -4.22 -13.88 -1.42
N SER A 158 -4.23 -14.54 -2.58
CA SER A 158 -3.09 -15.34 -3.03
C SER A 158 -1.82 -14.49 -3.23
N PRO A 159 -0.64 -15.11 -3.27
CA PRO A 159 0.62 -14.38 -3.43
C PRO A 159 0.69 -13.50 -4.69
N MET A 160 -0.08 -13.80 -5.74
CA MET A 160 -0.16 -12.94 -6.94
C MET A 160 -0.63 -11.52 -6.62
N LEU A 161 -1.40 -11.35 -5.54
CA LEU A 161 -1.94 -10.07 -5.10
C LEU A 161 -0.86 -9.24 -4.38
N TRP A 162 -0.02 -9.84 -3.54
CA TRP A 162 0.82 -9.12 -2.58
C TRP A 162 2.33 -9.32 -2.75
N ALA A 163 2.76 -10.45 -3.31
CA ALA A 163 4.16 -10.75 -3.57
C ALA A 163 4.60 -10.19 -4.92
N GLU A 164 5.77 -9.55 -4.95
CA GLU A 164 6.39 -9.07 -6.18
C GLU A 164 7.88 -8.82 -5.95
N LYS A 165 8.70 -9.04 -6.99
CA LYS A 165 10.10 -8.61 -6.95
C LYS A 165 10.20 -7.11 -6.64
N PRO A 166 11.25 -6.65 -5.94
CA PRO A 166 11.42 -5.23 -5.69
C PRO A 166 11.55 -4.48 -7.02
N ASN A 167 10.78 -3.42 -7.17
CA ASN A 167 10.81 -2.54 -8.33
C ASN A 167 10.76 -1.09 -7.84
N LYS A 168 10.92 -0.13 -8.77
CA LYS A 168 10.85 1.30 -8.45
C LYS A 168 9.43 1.80 -8.16
N ILE A 169 8.42 0.95 -8.38
CA ILE A 169 7.02 1.29 -8.15
C ILE A 169 6.70 1.02 -6.68
N THR A 170 6.60 2.08 -5.90
CA THR A 170 6.31 1.99 -4.46
C THR A 170 4.93 1.37 -4.22
N ARG A 171 4.85 0.27 -3.47
CA ARG A 171 3.59 -0.37 -3.07
C ARG A 171 3.11 0.13 -1.71
N THR A 172 2.86 1.45 -1.61
CA THR A 172 2.43 2.08 -0.36
C THR A 172 1.14 2.88 -0.55
N THR A 173 0.24 2.78 0.44
CA THR A 173 -0.98 3.56 0.60
C THR A 173 -0.74 4.88 1.35
N ASN A 174 0.51 5.16 1.75
CA ASN A 174 0.91 6.37 2.49
C ASN A 174 0.38 7.68 1.90
N GLY A 175 0.17 7.75 0.59
CA GLY A 175 -0.46 8.88 -0.08
C GLY A 175 -1.90 9.09 0.36
N ALA A 176 -2.72 8.05 0.23
CA ALA A 176 -4.11 8.05 0.64
C ALA A 176 -4.24 8.23 2.17
N GLU A 177 -3.43 7.53 2.96
CA GLU A 177 -3.44 7.69 4.42
C GLU A 177 -3.04 9.11 4.87
N SER A 178 -2.00 9.69 4.27
CA SER A 178 -1.57 11.07 4.53
C SER A 178 -2.65 12.07 4.15
N TYR A 179 -3.37 11.81 3.05
CA TYR A 179 -4.47 12.64 2.62
C TYR A 179 -5.66 12.55 3.57
N HIS A 180 -6.07 11.34 3.95
CA HIS A 180 -7.13 11.15 4.94
C HIS A 180 -6.76 11.76 6.29
N SER A 181 -5.50 11.67 6.71
CA SER A 181 -5.03 12.32 7.93
C SER A 181 -5.12 13.84 7.84
N GLN A 182 -4.66 14.43 6.73
CA GLN A 182 -4.77 15.86 6.49
C GLN A 182 -6.25 16.30 6.45
N LEU A 183 -7.09 15.56 5.72
CA LEU A 183 -8.51 15.85 5.61
C LEU A 183 -9.20 15.79 6.98
N ARG A 184 -8.88 14.81 7.83
CA ARG A 184 -9.37 14.75 9.21
C ARG A 184 -8.95 15.96 10.05
N HIS A 185 -7.74 16.48 9.85
CA HIS A 185 -7.30 17.70 10.54
C HIS A 185 -8.00 18.95 10.03
N GLU A 186 -8.37 19.00 8.76
CA GLU A 186 -9.10 20.13 8.18
C GLU A 186 -10.58 20.10 8.58
N PHE A 187 -11.19 18.91 8.66
CA PHE A 187 -12.50 18.67 9.27
C PHE A 187 -12.36 18.49 10.80
N TYR A 188 -11.80 19.50 11.48
CA TYR A 188 -11.58 19.46 12.94
C TYR A 188 -12.85 19.60 13.78
N VAL A 189 -14.00 19.83 13.15
CA VAL A 189 -15.31 19.96 13.83
C VAL A 189 -16.06 18.64 13.73
N PRO A 190 -16.55 18.05 14.84
CA PRO A 190 -17.29 16.77 14.84
C PRO A 190 -18.55 16.77 13.95
N HIS A 191 -19.22 17.92 13.86
CA HIS A 191 -20.43 18.13 13.05
C HIS A 191 -20.27 19.40 12.19
N PRO A 192 -19.52 19.31 11.08
CA PRO A 192 -19.26 20.46 10.24
C PRO A 192 -20.55 20.94 9.58
N THR A 193 -20.76 22.26 9.56
CA THR A 193 -21.85 22.83 8.77
C THR A 193 -21.57 22.67 7.28
N ILE A 194 -22.61 22.83 6.44
CA ILE A 194 -22.42 22.81 4.99
C ILE A 194 -21.44 23.90 4.52
N PHE A 195 -21.45 25.07 5.17
CA PHE A 195 -20.55 26.16 4.86
C PHE A 195 -19.09 25.83 5.20
N HIS A 196 -18.84 25.29 6.39
CA HIS A 196 -17.51 24.81 6.77
C HIS A 196 -17.01 23.73 5.80
N SER A 197 -17.89 22.80 5.42
CA SER A 197 -17.56 21.75 4.45
C SER A 197 -17.18 22.33 3.08
N ILE A 198 -17.91 23.35 2.61
CA ILE A 198 -17.59 24.05 1.36
C ILE A 198 -16.23 24.74 1.45
N ASP A 199 -15.91 25.38 2.57
CA ASP A 199 -14.64 26.09 2.74
C ASP A 199 -13.45 25.13 2.74
N VAL A 200 -13.53 24.00 3.46
CA VAL A 200 -12.50 22.95 3.43
C VAL A 200 -12.33 22.40 2.02
N LEU A 201 -13.42 22.16 1.28
CA LEU A 201 -13.34 21.68 -0.11
C LEU A 201 -12.69 22.70 -1.07
N LYS A 202 -12.95 23.99 -0.89
CA LYS A 202 -12.27 25.05 -1.65
C LYS A 202 -10.77 25.08 -1.35
N GLU A 203 -10.38 24.93 -0.09
CA GLU A 203 -8.97 24.85 0.30
C GLU A 203 -8.29 23.63 -0.35
N GLN A 204 -8.93 22.47 -0.32
CA GLN A 204 -8.46 21.26 -1.00
C GLN A 204 -8.29 21.44 -2.51
N GLN A 205 -9.21 22.16 -3.15
CA GLN A 205 -9.10 22.51 -4.57
C GLN A 205 -7.85 23.36 -4.82
N ILE A 206 -7.65 24.44 -4.05
CA ILE A 206 -6.49 25.33 -4.20
C ILE A 206 -5.17 24.58 -4.01
N ILE A 207 -5.09 23.71 -3.00
CA ILE A 207 -3.90 22.87 -2.74
C ILE A 207 -3.64 21.95 -3.94
N THR A 208 -4.68 21.32 -4.48
CA THR A 208 -4.58 20.37 -5.59
C THR A 208 -4.16 21.05 -6.90
N GLU A 209 -4.79 22.17 -7.24
CA GLU A 209 -4.42 22.97 -8.43
C GLU A 209 -2.99 23.49 -8.34
N THR A 210 -2.56 23.92 -7.15
CA THR A 210 -1.18 24.37 -6.92
C THR A 210 -0.19 23.23 -7.13
N LYS A 211 -0.48 22.03 -6.63
CA LYS A 211 0.33 20.83 -6.91
C LYS A 211 0.40 20.53 -8.41
N PHE A 212 -0.72 20.61 -9.13
CA PHE A 212 -0.73 20.40 -10.59
C PHE A 212 0.11 21.43 -11.33
N ARG A 213 0.04 22.71 -10.95
CA ARG A 213 0.91 23.76 -11.53
C ARG A 213 2.39 23.48 -11.29
N LEU A 214 2.78 23.07 -10.09
CA LEU A 214 4.17 22.70 -9.77
C LEU A 214 4.66 21.53 -10.63
N ILE A 215 3.82 20.51 -10.83
CA ILE A 215 4.14 19.33 -11.64
C ILE A 215 4.30 19.71 -13.12
N ARG A 216 3.40 20.54 -13.66
CA ARG A 216 3.52 21.06 -15.04
C ARG A 216 4.82 21.83 -15.27
N ASN A 217 5.33 22.50 -14.23
CA ASN A 217 6.61 23.21 -14.26
C ASN A 217 7.83 22.31 -13.95
N VAL A 218 7.66 20.98 -13.99
CA VAL A 218 8.72 19.97 -13.71
C VAL A 218 9.33 20.08 -12.30
N ASN A 219 8.66 20.80 -11.38
CA ASN A 219 9.01 20.82 -9.96
C ASN A 219 8.35 19.62 -9.28
N VAL A 220 8.90 18.43 -9.52
CA VAL A 220 8.44 17.19 -8.90
C VAL A 220 8.95 17.11 -7.46
N ASN A 221 8.04 16.81 -6.54
CA ASN A 221 8.39 16.57 -5.14
C ASN A 221 9.34 15.38 -5.05
N ARG A 222 10.60 15.65 -4.72
CA ARG A 222 11.60 14.59 -4.55
C ARG A 222 11.25 13.73 -3.33
N THR A 223 11.24 12.42 -3.53
CA THR A 223 11.12 11.46 -2.42
C THR A 223 12.23 11.72 -1.40
N ARG A 224 11.91 11.59 -0.11
CA ARG A 224 12.89 11.78 0.98
C ARG A 224 14.13 10.90 0.74
N LYS A 225 15.32 11.44 1.02
CA LYS A 225 16.61 10.75 0.82
C LYS A 225 16.60 9.34 1.45
N VAL A 226 16.13 9.25 2.70
CA VAL A 226 16.00 7.98 3.44
C VAL A 226 15.15 6.95 2.70
N CYS A 227 14.03 7.34 2.09
CA CYS A 227 13.18 6.42 1.33
C CYS A 227 13.92 5.88 0.09
N ARG A 228 14.61 6.76 -0.64
CA ARG A 228 15.39 6.39 -1.83
C ARG A 228 16.57 5.47 -1.49
N GLU A 229 17.23 5.71 -0.36
CA GLU A 229 18.33 4.86 0.10
C GLU A 229 17.85 3.48 0.52
N LYS A 230 16.72 3.40 1.24
CA LYS A 230 16.06 2.12 1.57
C LYS A 230 15.70 1.34 0.29
N GLU A 231 15.10 1.99 -0.70
CA GLU A 231 14.74 1.37 -1.97
C GLU A 231 15.97 0.83 -2.72
N LYS A 232 17.03 1.66 -2.85
CA LYS A 232 18.30 1.24 -3.46
C LYS A 232 18.92 0.06 -2.73
N PHE A 233 18.83 0.03 -1.40
CA PHE A 233 19.33 -1.09 -0.60
C PHE A 233 18.56 -2.38 -0.91
N ILE A 234 17.22 -2.33 -0.94
CA ILE A 234 16.38 -3.49 -1.23
C ILE A 234 16.66 -4.04 -2.63
N LEU A 235 16.80 -3.16 -3.63
CA LEU A 235 17.14 -3.55 -5.01
C LEU A 235 18.50 -4.26 -5.07
N LYS A 236 19.55 -3.68 -4.48
CA LYS A 236 20.88 -4.30 -4.42
C LYS A 236 20.87 -5.65 -3.70
N LEU A 237 20.09 -5.76 -2.63
CA LEU A 237 19.96 -6.99 -1.88
C LEU A 237 19.28 -8.09 -2.71
N TYR A 238 18.25 -7.73 -3.48
CA TYR A 238 17.61 -8.65 -4.42
C TYR A 238 18.53 -9.07 -5.56
N ASP A 239 19.33 -8.15 -6.11
CA ASP A 239 20.33 -8.49 -7.13
C ASP A 239 21.35 -9.50 -6.58
N ARG A 240 21.81 -9.35 -5.33
CA ARG A 240 22.70 -10.32 -4.69
C ARG A 240 22.04 -11.69 -4.52
N PHE A 241 20.75 -11.72 -4.21
CA PHE A 241 19.99 -12.96 -4.07
C PHE A 241 19.85 -13.69 -5.42
N ILE A 242 19.41 -12.99 -6.48
CA ILE A 242 19.25 -13.59 -7.82
C ILE A 242 20.58 -14.06 -8.41
N ASN A 243 21.68 -13.40 -8.09
CA ASN A 243 23.02 -13.83 -8.49
C ASN A 243 23.63 -14.91 -7.57
N ASN A 244 22.85 -15.53 -6.69
CA ASN A 244 23.28 -16.58 -5.76
C ASN A 244 24.44 -16.18 -4.82
N VAL A 245 24.61 -14.88 -4.55
CA VAL A 245 25.63 -14.37 -3.62
C VAL A 245 25.18 -14.53 -2.17
N ILE A 246 23.87 -14.57 -1.93
CA ILE A 246 23.26 -14.80 -0.62
C ILE A 246 22.16 -15.86 -0.75
N SER A 247 21.94 -16.62 0.32
CA SER A 247 20.85 -17.61 0.37
C SER A 247 19.47 -16.95 0.44
N LEU A 248 18.42 -17.72 0.13
CA LEU A 248 17.03 -17.28 0.30
C LEU A 248 16.73 -16.88 1.75
N ILE A 249 17.14 -17.70 2.71
CA ILE A 249 17.00 -17.42 4.14
C ILE A 249 17.74 -16.14 4.54
N ASP A 250 18.96 -15.91 4.08
CA ASP A 250 19.71 -14.68 4.39
C ASP A 250 19.04 -13.43 3.81
N TYR A 251 18.50 -13.55 2.60
CA TYR A 251 17.71 -12.51 1.95
C TYR A 251 16.46 -12.17 2.76
N LEU A 252 15.67 -13.19 3.11
CA LEU A 252 14.43 -13.06 3.89
C LEU A 252 14.71 -12.50 5.29
N LYS A 253 15.77 -12.96 5.96
CA LYS A 253 16.20 -12.47 7.26
C LYS A 253 16.54 -10.99 7.23
N THR A 254 17.33 -10.57 6.25
CA THR A 254 17.77 -9.17 6.12
C THR A 254 16.58 -8.25 5.88
N LEU A 255 15.69 -8.59 4.94
CA LEU A 255 14.49 -7.79 4.67
C LEU A 255 13.48 -7.85 5.81
N GLY A 256 13.23 -9.03 6.34
CA GLY A 256 12.28 -9.29 7.41
C GLY A 256 12.55 -8.44 8.64
N CYS A 257 13.81 -8.37 9.07
CA CYS A 257 14.23 -7.50 10.19
C CYS A 257 13.99 -6.01 9.90
N ILE A 258 14.24 -5.54 8.67
CA ILE A 258 14.04 -4.15 8.30
C ILE A 258 12.55 -3.80 8.27
N GLN A 259 11.72 -4.65 7.65
CA GLN A 259 10.29 -4.38 7.47
C GLN A 259 9.50 -4.63 8.75
N GLY A 260 9.75 -5.73 9.42
CA GLY A 260 9.09 -6.10 10.67
C GLY A 260 9.26 -5.04 11.76
N LYS A 261 10.46 -4.45 11.87
CA LYS A 261 10.71 -3.34 12.80
C LYS A 261 9.92 -2.08 12.44
N ASN A 262 9.89 -1.69 11.15
CA ASN A 262 9.11 -0.52 10.72
C ASN A 262 7.62 -0.73 11.03
N ILE A 263 7.09 -1.93 10.85
CA ILE A 263 5.67 -2.24 11.12
C ILE A 263 5.37 -2.18 12.61
N SER A 264 6.17 -2.83 13.46
CA SER A 264 5.94 -2.83 14.92
C SER A 264 5.97 -1.43 15.52
N GLU A 265 6.89 -0.57 15.05
CA GLU A 265 6.99 0.83 15.49
C GLU A 265 5.75 1.63 15.08
N ASN A 266 5.25 1.47 13.85
CA ASN A 266 4.08 2.20 13.37
C ASN A 266 2.76 1.73 14.01
N VAL A 267 2.59 0.43 14.24
CA VAL A 267 1.40 -0.09 14.95
C VAL A 267 1.35 0.43 16.39
N GLY A 268 2.50 0.49 17.07
CA GLY A 268 2.59 1.05 18.43
C GLY A 268 2.28 2.54 18.51
N ILE A 269 2.51 3.31 17.45
CA ILE A 269 2.12 4.73 17.35
C ILE A 269 0.61 4.86 17.13
N GLN A 270 0.03 4.06 16.23
CA GLN A 270 -1.41 4.06 15.97
C GLN A 270 -2.23 3.69 17.21
N SER A 271 -1.81 2.70 17.99
CA SER A 271 -2.49 2.32 19.23
C SER A 271 -2.45 3.41 20.32
N LYS A 272 -1.36 4.18 20.40
CA LYS A 272 -1.25 5.29 21.36
C LYS A 272 -2.10 6.50 20.98
N ASN A 273 -2.25 6.76 19.68
CA ASN A 273 -3.08 7.86 19.20
C ASN A 273 -4.58 7.60 19.39
N ILE A 274 -5.02 6.33 19.39
CA ILE A 274 -6.41 5.95 19.67
C ILE A 274 -6.72 6.07 21.18
N LEU A 275 -5.77 5.75 22.06
CA LEU A 275 -5.96 5.87 23.51
C LEU A 275 -5.88 7.31 24.03
N ASN A 276 -5.35 8.25 23.23
CA ASN A 276 -5.28 9.67 23.57
C ASN A 276 -6.38 10.51 22.88
N SER A 277 -7.33 9.85 22.20
CA SER A 277 -8.48 10.50 21.54
C SER A 277 -9.80 10.31 22.29
N ASP A 278 -9.76 9.80 23.52
CA ASP A 278 -10.88 9.71 24.45
C ASP A 278 -10.83 10.83 25.50
#